data_AF-A0A6C0C3P6-F1
#
_entry.id   AF-A0A6C0C3P6-F1
#
_cell.length_a   1.000
_cell.length_b   1.000
_cell.length_c   1.000
_cell.angle_alpha   90.00
_cell.angle_beta   90.00
_cell.angle_gamma   90.00
#
_symmetry.space_group_name_H-M   'P 1'
#
loop_
_entity.id
_entity.type
_entity.pdbx_description
1 polymer ?
#
loop_
_entity_poly.entity_id
_entity_poly.type
_entity_poly.pdbx_seq_one_letter_code
_entity_poly.pdbx_strand_id
1 'polypeptide(L)'
;MSHFNVQQQHPLIPREQTFVLDRKLISIHSYDRDIKKWPNSHHFEIDLPESMQNVQSMRLLNISLPSNQYIFSNAYQNTKLEFAVEFEGVNYETMITIEEGSYPPTKLTTEIQSKMNKAVSIAVGESYCDFRCYYNCVTNQFWFGNIKDSFTLHFERKISYDIGCNDTEVWNNYKRWGLPAYLGYKKNKYTSTLTPKNPWITNEQGDPFGFDYEICNGGGNEWLDGSNNNVVNVDIINKNHADPSGVCNLDIMGEDYIYMELDKYNSMDEIEPYSTNTSGWPNNDYGGKVKCAFAKIPVQCTPYSQSFDSTRSYIANISHYNPPIERIDKLRFKLRYHDGRLVDFRCLPFSFTLEFNMLRDEQLKAMSVRVPPLYCL
;
A
#
# COMPACT_ATOMS: atom_id res chain seq x y z
N MET A 1 17.12 -38.04 42.09
CA MET A 1 18.09 -39.08 42.48
C MET A 1 18.35 -40.01 41.30
N SER A 2 19.47 -39.81 40.61
CA SER A 2 20.24 -40.89 40.00
C SER A 2 21.70 -40.45 40.11
N HIS A 3 22.48 -41.28 40.80
CA HIS A 3 23.85 -41.00 41.20
C HIS A 3 24.77 -40.95 39.98
N PHE A 4 25.46 -39.82 39.78
CA PHE A 4 26.65 -39.78 38.92
C PHE A 4 27.74 -40.60 39.62
N ASN A 5 28.18 -41.68 38.99
CA ASN A 5 29.29 -42.50 39.45
C ASN A 5 30.59 -41.79 39.01
N VAL A 6 31.20 -41.03 39.93
CA VAL A 6 32.34 -40.11 39.65
C VAL A 6 33.71 -40.80 39.70
N GLN A 7 33.76 -42.14 39.70
CA GLN A 7 35.00 -42.91 39.65
C GLN A 7 35.01 -43.85 38.44
N GLN A 8 35.35 -43.30 37.26
CA GLN A 8 35.80 -44.07 36.11
C GLN A 8 37.26 -43.67 35.80
N GLN A 9 38.15 -44.66 35.63
CA GLN A 9 39.55 -44.45 35.23
C GLN A 9 39.69 -43.83 33.82
N HIS A 10 38.60 -43.84 33.06
CA HIS A 10 38.43 -43.08 31.83
C HIS A 10 37.17 -42.21 31.98
N PRO A 11 37.31 -40.91 32.28
CA PRO A 11 36.15 -40.03 32.29
C PRO A 11 35.53 -40.03 30.89
N LEU A 12 34.24 -40.39 30.81
CA LEU A 12 33.46 -40.19 29.60
C LEU A 12 33.43 -38.69 29.33
N ILE A 13 34.23 -38.23 28.36
CA ILE A 13 34.18 -36.85 27.89
C ILE A 13 32.79 -36.69 27.26
N PRO A 14 31.89 -35.87 27.83
CA PRO A 14 30.65 -35.55 27.15
C PRO A 14 31.02 -34.97 25.79
N ARG A 15 30.41 -35.46 24.72
CA ARG A 15 30.54 -34.82 23.40
C ARG A 15 29.85 -33.46 23.47
N GLU A 16 30.58 -32.46 23.92
CA GLU A 16 30.17 -31.07 23.79
C GLU A 16 30.39 -30.66 22.33
N GLN A 17 29.30 -30.42 21.62
CA GLN A 17 29.35 -29.82 20.29
C GLN A 17 29.48 -28.32 20.48
N THR A 18 30.70 -27.80 20.31
CA THR A 18 30.97 -26.36 20.32
C THR A 18 30.87 -25.81 18.91
N PHE A 19 30.02 -24.79 18.73
CA PHE A 19 29.82 -24.10 17.46
C PHE A 19 30.21 -22.63 17.58
N VAL A 20 30.79 -22.08 16.52
CA VAL A 20 30.93 -20.63 16.32
C VAL A 20 29.90 -20.17 15.31
N LEU A 21 29.29 -19.03 15.61
CA LEU A 21 28.41 -18.35 14.68
C LEU A 21 29.24 -17.63 13.62
N ASP A 22 29.11 -18.04 12.37
CA ASP A 22 29.67 -17.33 11.23
C ASP A 22 28.58 -16.47 10.58
N ARG A 23 28.88 -15.19 10.38
CA ARG A 23 27.94 -14.21 9.86
C ARG A 23 28.29 -13.89 8.42
N LYS A 24 27.32 -14.07 7.52
CA LYS A 24 27.47 -13.76 6.09
C LYS A 24 26.38 -12.81 5.62
N LEU A 25 26.78 -11.82 4.81
CA LEU A 25 25.90 -10.82 4.25
C LEU A 25 25.82 -11.01 2.74
N ILE A 26 24.60 -10.92 2.21
CA ILE A 26 24.36 -10.96 0.76
C ILE A 26 23.56 -9.72 0.40
N SER A 27 24.14 -8.85 -0.41
CA SER A 27 23.45 -7.71 -1.01
C SER A 27 22.82 -8.14 -2.33
N ILE A 28 21.56 -7.79 -2.52
CA ILE A 28 20.77 -8.12 -3.70
C ILE A 28 20.19 -6.83 -4.26
N HIS A 29 20.39 -6.61 -5.56
CA HIS A 29 19.74 -5.56 -6.34
C HIS A 29 18.66 -6.16 -7.23
N SER A 30 17.59 -5.40 -7.49
CA SER A 30 16.53 -5.83 -8.39
C SER A 30 17.00 -6.13 -9.83
N TYR A 31 18.17 -5.63 -10.22
CA TYR A 31 18.80 -5.90 -11.52
C TYR A 31 19.55 -7.23 -11.60
N ASP A 32 19.79 -7.88 -10.46
CA ASP A 32 20.49 -9.17 -10.42
C ASP A 32 19.59 -10.33 -10.92
N ARG A 33 18.29 -10.07 -11.12
CA ARG A 33 17.34 -11.04 -11.65
C ARG A 33 17.56 -11.32 -13.13
N ASP A 34 17.39 -12.57 -13.54
CA ASP A 34 17.28 -12.93 -14.95
C ASP A 34 15.94 -12.43 -15.50
N ILE A 35 15.95 -11.31 -16.22
CA ILE A 35 14.74 -10.68 -16.77
C ILE A 35 14.02 -11.55 -17.82
N LYS A 36 14.71 -12.50 -18.47
CA LYS A 36 14.07 -13.42 -19.43
C LYS A 36 13.21 -14.45 -18.73
N LYS A 37 13.62 -14.88 -17.52
CA LYS A 37 12.88 -15.83 -16.69
C LYS A 37 11.90 -15.12 -15.75
N TRP A 38 12.30 -13.97 -15.21
CA TRP A 38 11.58 -13.19 -14.21
C TRP A 38 11.45 -11.72 -14.65
N PRO A 39 10.52 -11.42 -15.57
CA PRO A 39 10.36 -10.06 -16.09
C PRO A 39 9.99 -9.07 -14.97
N ASN A 40 9.14 -9.50 -14.04
CA ASN A 40 8.62 -8.67 -12.97
C ASN A 40 9.54 -8.64 -11.75
N SER A 41 9.77 -7.46 -11.18
CA SER A 41 10.65 -7.27 -10.03
C SER A 41 10.02 -7.64 -8.68
N HIS A 42 8.69 -7.79 -8.61
CA HIS A 42 7.99 -8.22 -7.41
C HIS A 42 8.03 -9.73 -7.17
N HIS A 43 8.45 -10.54 -8.16
CA HIS A 43 8.57 -11.98 -8.01
C HIS A 43 9.73 -12.53 -8.85
N PHE A 44 10.79 -12.98 -8.19
CA PHE A 44 12.01 -13.43 -8.85
C PHE A 44 12.81 -14.41 -7.99
N GLU A 45 13.74 -15.11 -8.63
CA GLU A 45 14.66 -16.06 -8.00
C GLU A 45 16.10 -15.64 -8.27
N ILE A 46 16.98 -15.82 -7.27
CA ILE A 46 18.42 -15.57 -7.36
C ILE A 46 19.18 -16.81 -6.89
N ASP A 47 20.24 -17.12 -7.63
CA ASP A 47 21.26 -18.10 -7.25
C ASP A 47 22.31 -17.42 -6.38
N LEU A 48 22.61 -18.00 -5.21
CA LEU A 48 23.58 -17.42 -4.30
C LEU A 48 25.01 -17.61 -4.83
N PRO A 49 25.92 -16.65 -4.60
CA PRO A 49 27.32 -16.77 -5.03
C PRO A 49 28.06 -17.96 -4.40
N GLU A 50 27.61 -18.37 -3.20
CA GLU A 50 28.10 -19.54 -2.49
C GLU A 50 26.93 -20.18 -1.73
N SER A 51 27.01 -21.50 -1.60
CA SER A 51 26.08 -22.28 -0.81
C SER A 51 26.16 -21.91 0.68
N MET A 52 25.06 -21.47 1.28
CA MET A 52 24.99 -21.19 2.72
C MET A 52 24.70 -22.48 3.46
N GLN A 53 25.59 -22.90 4.34
CA GLN A 53 25.49 -24.18 5.07
C GLN A 53 25.18 -23.98 6.55
N ASN A 54 24.47 -24.92 7.15
CA ASN A 54 24.12 -24.92 8.59
C ASN A 54 23.54 -23.59 9.09
N VAL A 55 22.57 -23.03 8.36
CA VAL A 55 21.97 -21.73 8.67
C VAL A 55 21.06 -21.86 9.91
N GLN A 56 21.44 -21.22 11.01
CA GLN A 56 20.68 -21.19 12.26
C GLN A 56 19.63 -20.08 12.29
N SER A 57 19.95 -18.93 11.67
CA SER A 57 18.99 -17.85 11.54
C SER A 57 19.23 -17.01 10.30
N MET A 58 18.17 -16.40 9.79
CA MET A 58 18.22 -15.48 8.66
C MET A 58 17.34 -14.26 8.94
N ARG A 59 17.78 -13.08 8.50
CA ARG A 59 16.99 -11.85 8.61
C ARG A 59 17.25 -10.89 7.45
N LEU A 60 16.27 -10.03 7.19
CA LEU A 60 16.44 -8.83 6.38
C LEU A 60 17.21 -7.78 7.20
N LEU A 61 18.39 -7.39 6.75
CA LEU A 61 19.24 -6.43 7.46
C LEU A 61 18.84 -4.98 7.14
N ASN A 62 18.66 -4.70 5.86
CA ASN A 62 18.25 -3.40 5.34
C ASN A 62 17.55 -3.56 4.00
N ILE A 63 16.79 -2.54 3.61
CA ILE A 63 16.20 -2.40 2.28
C ILE A 63 16.14 -0.94 1.89
N SER A 64 16.35 -0.70 0.60
CA SER A 64 16.20 0.59 -0.07
C SER A 64 15.12 0.45 -1.13
N LEU A 65 13.99 1.10 -0.92
CA LEU A 65 12.85 1.10 -1.85
C LEU A 65 12.74 2.45 -2.56
N PRO A 66 12.24 2.47 -3.81
CA PRO A 66 11.85 3.72 -4.46
C PRO A 66 10.66 4.33 -3.72
N SER A 67 10.68 5.64 -3.50
CA SER A 67 9.54 6.35 -2.88
C SER A 67 8.42 6.71 -3.86
N ASN A 68 8.73 6.77 -5.16
CA ASN A 68 7.77 7.17 -6.19
C ASN A 68 6.99 5.97 -6.72
N GLN A 69 6.36 5.25 -5.79
CA GLN A 69 5.49 4.13 -6.11
C GLN A 69 4.16 4.68 -6.63
N TYR A 70 3.58 4.00 -7.61
CA TYR A 70 2.26 4.37 -8.12
C TYR A 70 1.22 4.02 -7.06
N ILE A 71 0.34 4.97 -6.77
CA ILE A 71 -0.78 4.77 -5.85
C ILE A 71 -2.03 4.40 -6.65
N PHE A 72 -2.18 4.99 -7.83
CA PHE A 72 -3.25 4.73 -8.78
C PHE A 72 -2.73 3.93 -9.97
N SER A 73 -3.31 2.75 -10.20
CA SER A 73 -2.98 1.90 -11.36
C SER A 73 -4.17 1.01 -11.70
N ASN A 74 -4.29 0.61 -12.96
CA ASN A 74 -5.28 -0.37 -13.40
C ASN A 74 -5.11 -1.71 -12.67
N ALA A 75 -3.86 -2.13 -12.39
CA ALA A 75 -3.56 -3.33 -11.60
C ALA A 75 -4.14 -3.26 -10.18
N TYR A 76 -4.31 -2.06 -9.64
CA TYR A 76 -4.91 -1.80 -8.33
C TYR A 76 -6.40 -1.47 -8.40
N GLN A 77 -6.99 -1.47 -9.61
CA GLN A 77 -8.42 -1.28 -9.87
C GLN A 77 -8.97 0.04 -9.28
N ASN A 78 -8.15 1.09 -9.26
CA ASN A 78 -8.47 2.35 -8.59
C ASN A 78 -8.31 3.59 -9.49
N THR A 79 -8.44 3.46 -10.81
CA THR A 79 -8.27 4.58 -11.76
C THR A 79 -9.56 5.05 -12.43
N LYS A 80 -10.68 4.35 -12.24
CA LYS A 80 -11.96 4.66 -12.89
C LYS A 80 -13.01 5.15 -11.91
N LEU A 81 -13.89 6.01 -12.42
CA LEU A 81 -15.04 6.56 -11.69
C LEU A 81 -16.22 6.77 -12.66
N GLU A 82 -17.41 6.35 -12.26
CA GLU A 82 -18.65 6.46 -13.02
C GLU A 82 -19.56 7.54 -12.42
N PHE A 83 -20.17 8.36 -13.27
CA PHE A 83 -21.10 9.41 -12.87
C PHE A 83 -22.10 9.72 -13.97
N ALA A 84 -23.15 10.46 -13.63
CA ALA A 84 -24.17 10.93 -14.55
C ALA A 84 -24.41 12.42 -14.36
N VAL A 85 -24.73 13.13 -15.44
CA VAL A 85 -25.07 14.57 -15.42
C VAL A 85 -26.37 14.81 -16.18
N GLU A 86 -27.22 15.65 -15.63
CA GLU A 86 -28.46 16.08 -16.28
C GLU A 86 -28.19 17.36 -17.07
N PHE A 87 -28.11 17.24 -18.40
CA PHE A 87 -27.86 18.36 -19.30
C PHE A 87 -29.09 18.58 -20.19
N GLU A 88 -29.64 19.81 -20.16
CA GLU A 88 -30.87 20.18 -20.89
C GLU A 88 -32.06 19.22 -20.66
N GLY A 89 -32.17 18.67 -19.45
CA GLY A 89 -33.22 17.72 -19.06
C GLY A 89 -33.01 16.28 -19.54
N VAL A 90 -31.84 15.96 -20.09
CA VAL A 90 -31.42 14.61 -20.49
C VAL A 90 -30.29 14.14 -19.58
N ASN A 91 -30.41 12.91 -19.06
CA ASN A 91 -29.38 12.33 -18.19
C ASN A 91 -28.33 11.57 -19.03
N TYR A 92 -27.07 11.97 -18.93
CA TYR A 92 -25.93 11.36 -19.60
C TYR A 92 -25.08 10.59 -18.59
N GLU A 93 -25.04 9.26 -18.69
CA GLU A 93 -24.14 8.41 -17.91
C GLU A 93 -22.77 8.33 -18.59
N THR A 94 -21.70 8.54 -17.83
CA THR A 94 -20.33 8.55 -18.35
C THR A 94 -19.33 8.02 -17.32
N MET A 95 -18.12 7.74 -17.77
CA MET A 95 -17.03 7.21 -16.96
C MET A 95 -15.73 7.92 -17.30
N ILE A 96 -14.93 8.19 -16.28
CA ILE A 96 -13.57 8.69 -16.43
C ILE A 96 -12.55 7.62 -16.07
N THR A 97 -11.37 7.76 -16.65
CA THR A 97 -10.16 7.05 -16.25
C THR A 97 -9.06 8.09 -16.05
N ILE A 98 -8.53 8.17 -14.83
CA ILE A 98 -7.35 8.99 -14.52
C ILE A 98 -6.09 8.29 -15.02
N GLU A 99 -5.04 9.06 -15.29
CA GLU A 99 -3.74 8.46 -15.59
C GLU A 99 -3.19 7.68 -14.39
N GLU A 100 -2.33 6.71 -14.66
CA GLU A 100 -1.69 5.94 -13.59
C GLU A 100 -0.52 6.72 -12.99
N GLY A 101 -0.37 6.65 -11.67
CA GLY A 101 0.70 7.36 -10.97
C GLY A 101 0.35 7.72 -9.54
N SER A 102 1.01 8.78 -9.07
CA SER A 102 0.82 9.34 -7.74
C SER A 102 0.63 10.84 -7.85
N TYR A 103 -0.37 11.35 -7.14
CA TYR A 103 -0.81 12.74 -7.29
C TYR A 103 -0.72 13.47 -5.96
N PRO A 104 -0.21 14.71 -5.94
CA PRO A 104 -0.57 15.66 -4.89
C PRO A 104 -2.09 15.92 -4.91
N PRO A 105 -2.73 16.21 -3.76
CA PRO A 105 -4.19 16.41 -3.70
C PRO A 105 -4.73 17.40 -4.74
N THR A 106 -4.07 18.54 -4.92
CA THR A 106 -4.47 19.60 -5.86
C THR A 106 -4.31 19.22 -7.34
N LYS A 107 -3.38 18.30 -7.66
CA LYS A 107 -3.24 17.79 -9.02
C LYS A 107 -4.26 16.68 -9.30
N LEU A 108 -4.60 15.88 -8.30
CA LEU A 108 -5.67 14.89 -8.40
C LEU A 108 -7.02 15.56 -8.68
N THR A 109 -7.35 16.65 -7.98
CA THR A 109 -8.59 17.40 -8.23
C THR A 109 -8.64 17.94 -9.65
N THR A 110 -7.54 18.54 -10.13
CA THR A 110 -7.45 19.09 -11.49
C THR A 110 -7.58 18.00 -12.56
N GLU A 111 -6.94 16.84 -12.34
CA GLU A 111 -7.01 15.69 -13.24
C GLU A 111 -8.45 15.17 -13.35
N ILE A 112 -9.09 14.88 -12.21
CA ILE A 112 -10.47 14.40 -12.17
C ILE A 112 -11.41 15.42 -12.81
N GLN A 113 -11.31 16.70 -12.44
CA GLN A 113 -12.13 17.77 -13.02
C GLN A 113 -12.00 17.84 -14.55
N SER A 114 -10.76 17.82 -15.05
CA SER A 114 -10.49 17.92 -16.50
C SER A 114 -11.05 16.71 -17.25
N LYS A 115 -10.90 15.51 -16.69
CA LYS A 115 -11.42 14.27 -17.27
C LYS A 115 -12.95 14.24 -17.23
N MET A 116 -13.59 14.68 -16.15
CA MET A 116 -15.05 14.76 -16.05
C MET A 116 -15.63 15.71 -17.11
N ASN A 117 -15.11 16.95 -17.18
CA ASN A 117 -15.55 17.94 -18.17
C ASN A 117 -15.37 17.44 -19.61
N LYS A 118 -14.22 16.80 -19.90
CA LYS A 118 -13.96 16.19 -21.22
C LYS A 118 -14.93 15.05 -21.53
N ALA A 119 -15.21 14.17 -20.56
CA ALA A 119 -16.11 13.04 -20.76
C ALA A 119 -17.54 13.48 -21.04
N VAL A 120 -18.01 14.52 -20.35
CA VAL A 120 -19.33 15.12 -20.59
C VAL A 120 -19.37 15.84 -21.93
N SER A 121 -18.33 16.61 -22.27
CA SER A 121 -18.25 17.29 -23.57
C SER A 121 -18.42 16.31 -24.74
N ILE A 122 -17.80 15.13 -24.64
CA ILE A 122 -17.93 14.06 -25.64
C ILE A 122 -19.33 13.45 -25.65
N ALA A 123 -19.92 13.21 -24.47
CA ALA A 123 -21.24 12.58 -24.34
C ALA A 123 -22.38 13.45 -24.87
N VAL A 124 -22.32 14.77 -24.61
CA VAL A 124 -23.32 15.73 -25.08
C VAL A 124 -23.04 16.19 -26.53
N GLY A 125 -21.77 16.16 -26.97
CA GLY A 125 -21.38 16.58 -28.31
C GLY A 125 -21.07 18.07 -28.43
N GLU A 126 -20.86 18.77 -27.32
CA GLU A 126 -20.54 20.19 -27.25
C GLU A 126 -19.50 20.50 -26.14
N SER A 127 -19.05 21.75 -26.06
CA SER A 127 -18.04 22.14 -25.07
C SER A 127 -18.65 22.26 -23.68
N TYR A 128 -18.18 21.44 -22.74
CA TYR A 128 -18.63 21.43 -21.34
C TYR A 128 -17.48 21.71 -20.37
N CYS A 129 -17.64 22.68 -19.47
CA CYS A 129 -16.60 23.05 -18.49
C CYS A 129 -17.20 23.46 -17.13
N ASP A 130 -18.26 22.79 -16.70
CA ASP A 130 -19.04 23.22 -15.53
C ASP A 130 -18.74 22.40 -14.27
N PHE A 131 -18.14 21.21 -14.40
CA PHE A 131 -17.64 20.47 -13.23
C PHE A 131 -16.47 21.20 -12.58
N ARG A 132 -16.50 21.22 -11.25
CA ARG A 132 -15.44 21.70 -10.38
C ARG A 132 -15.15 20.62 -9.34
N CYS A 133 -13.87 20.31 -9.11
CA CYS A 133 -13.45 19.40 -8.04
C CYS A 133 -12.54 20.17 -7.09
N TYR A 134 -12.67 19.90 -5.80
CA TYR A 134 -11.92 20.63 -4.79
C TYR A 134 -11.44 19.72 -3.66
N TYR A 135 -10.29 20.07 -3.10
CA TYR A 135 -9.73 19.39 -1.95
C TYR A 135 -9.67 20.37 -0.78
N ASN A 136 -10.46 20.08 0.26
CA ASN A 136 -10.44 20.85 1.49
C ASN A 136 -9.29 20.35 2.37
N CYS A 137 -8.27 21.18 2.52
CA CYS A 137 -7.07 20.84 3.31
C CYS A 137 -7.31 20.86 4.82
N VAL A 138 -8.36 21.54 5.30
CA VAL A 138 -8.71 21.61 6.72
C VAL A 138 -9.43 20.34 7.17
N THR A 139 -10.43 19.89 6.40
CA THR A 139 -11.18 18.66 6.69
C THR A 139 -10.57 17.41 6.08
N ASN A 140 -9.56 17.57 5.22
CA ASN A 140 -8.93 16.50 4.44
C ASN A 140 -9.93 15.68 3.59
N GLN A 141 -10.87 16.38 2.94
CA GLN A 141 -11.96 15.79 2.16
C GLN A 141 -11.93 16.26 0.70
N PHE A 142 -12.39 15.39 -0.20
CA PHE A 142 -12.54 15.67 -1.62
C PHE A 142 -13.99 16.01 -1.96
N TRP A 143 -14.22 17.10 -2.67
CA TRP A 143 -15.53 17.65 -3.00
C TRP A 143 -15.76 17.68 -4.50
N PHE A 144 -16.99 17.29 -4.90
CA PHE A 144 -17.49 17.41 -6.27
C PHE A 144 -18.56 18.48 -6.33
N GLY A 145 -18.46 19.36 -7.33
CA GLY A 145 -19.44 20.39 -7.60
C GLY A 145 -19.60 20.65 -9.09
N ASN A 146 -20.68 21.33 -9.41
CA ASN A 146 -21.04 21.75 -10.76
C ASN A 146 -21.68 23.13 -10.68
N ILE A 147 -21.32 24.05 -11.57
CA ILE A 147 -21.80 25.43 -11.50
C ILE A 147 -23.23 25.64 -12.04
N LYS A 148 -23.81 24.62 -12.70
CA LYS A 148 -25.08 24.76 -13.41
C LYS A 148 -25.98 23.54 -13.29
N ASP A 149 -25.44 22.34 -13.53
CA ASP A 149 -26.22 21.13 -13.77
C ASP A 149 -26.25 20.20 -12.56
N SER A 150 -27.36 19.47 -12.44
CA SER A 150 -27.49 18.40 -11.45
C SER A 150 -26.67 17.19 -11.90
N PHE A 151 -26.09 16.46 -10.95
CA PHE A 151 -25.28 15.28 -11.25
C PHE A 151 -25.41 14.22 -10.16
N THR A 152 -25.03 13.00 -10.53
CA THR A 152 -25.03 11.84 -9.63
C THR A 152 -23.74 11.06 -9.79
N LEU A 153 -23.11 10.71 -8.67
CA LEU A 153 -21.92 9.87 -8.61
C LEU A 153 -22.34 8.43 -8.28
N HIS A 154 -21.97 7.48 -9.14
CA HIS A 154 -22.39 6.08 -9.05
C HIS A 154 -21.32 5.21 -8.38
N PHE A 155 -21.01 5.48 -7.11
CA PHE A 155 -19.97 4.77 -6.36
C PHE A 155 -20.41 3.41 -5.82
N GLU A 156 -21.69 3.08 -5.94
CA GLU A 156 -22.28 1.78 -5.65
C GLU A 156 -22.08 0.74 -6.76
N ARG A 157 -21.77 1.18 -7.98
CA ARG A 157 -21.65 0.31 -9.16
C ARG A 157 -20.25 -0.27 -9.27
N LYS A 158 -20.17 -1.59 -9.52
CA LYS A 158 -18.90 -2.29 -9.74
C LYS A 158 -18.36 -1.96 -11.13
N ILE A 159 -17.15 -1.43 -11.20
CA ILE A 159 -16.45 -1.15 -12.45
C ILE A 159 -15.49 -2.30 -12.78
N SER A 160 -15.55 -2.80 -14.01
CA SER A 160 -14.65 -3.85 -14.49
C SER A 160 -13.28 -3.29 -14.89
N TYR A 161 -12.23 -4.04 -14.53
CA TYR A 161 -10.85 -3.81 -14.92
C TYR A 161 -10.32 -5.04 -15.65
N ASP A 162 -9.39 -4.81 -16.57
CA ASP A 162 -8.66 -5.88 -17.24
C ASP A 162 -7.45 -6.23 -16.37
N ILE A 163 -7.62 -7.26 -15.54
CA ILE A 163 -6.62 -7.72 -14.57
C ILE A 163 -6.05 -9.06 -14.99
N GLY A 164 -4.82 -9.36 -14.55
CA GLY A 164 -4.22 -10.66 -14.80
C GLY A 164 -5.02 -11.78 -14.11
N CYS A 165 -5.01 -12.99 -14.68
CA CYS A 165 -5.81 -14.12 -14.19
C CYS A 165 -5.62 -14.51 -12.70
N ASN A 166 -4.55 -14.04 -12.06
CA ASN A 166 -4.21 -14.33 -10.66
C ASN A 166 -4.32 -13.10 -9.73
N ASP A 167 -4.79 -11.96 -10.25
CA ASP A 167 -4.90 -10.75 -9.47
C ASP A 167 -6.12 -10.78 -8.55
N THR A 168 -5.96 -10.19 -7.38
CA THR A 168 -7.02 -10.17 -6.36
C THR A 168 -8.05 -9.09 -6.69
N GLU A 169 -9.33 -9.46 -6.70
CA GLU A 169 -10.41 -8.49 -6.85
C GLU A 169 -10.56 -7.65 -5.58
N VAL A 170 -10.44 -6.33 -5.70
CA VAL A 170 -10.53 -5.40 -4.55
C VAL A 170 -11.93 -4.86 -4.33
N TRP A 171 -12.85 -5.03 -5.28
CA TRP A 171 -14.20 -4.46 -5.21
C TRP A 171 -14.93 -4.87 -3.93
N ASN A 172 -14.75 -6.08 -3.42
CA ASN A 172 -15.47 -6.56 -2.24
C ASN A 172 -14.89 -6.02 -0.92
N ASN A 173 -13.70 -5.41 -0.92
CA ASN A 173 -13.10 -4.84 0.27
C ASN A 173 -13.95 -3.67 0.81
N TYR A 174 -14.05 -3.52 2.13
CA TYR A 174 -14.80 -2.39 2.71
C TYR A 174 -14.03 -1.06 2.62
N LYS A 175 -12.71 -1.10 2.40
CA LYS A 175 -11.82 0.05 2.10
C LYS A 175 -10.99 -0.24 0.84
N ARG A 176 -10.47 0.81 0.19
CA ARG A 176 -9.59 0.72 -1.00
C ARG A 176 -10.14 -0.14 -2.14
N TRP A 177 -11.45 -0.13 -2.32
CA TRP A 177 -12.17 -0.94 -3.30
C TRP A 177 -12.24 -0.32 -4.71
N GLY A 178 -11.72 0.89 -4.88
CA GLY A 178 -11.70 1.62 -6.15
C GLY A 178 -11.37 3.11 -5.92
N LEU A 179 -11.30 3.91 -7.00
CA LEU A 179 -10.94 5.33 -6.93
C LEU A 179 -11.77 6.10 -5.87
N PRO A 180 -13.11 5.96 -5.78
CA PRO A 180 -13.89 6.73 -4.82
C PRO A 180 -13.51 6.43 -3.36
N ALA A 181 -13.05 5.20 -3.06
CA ALA A 181 -12.58 4.85 -1.72
C ALA A 181 -11.34 5.68 -1.31
N TYR A 182 -10.42 5.89 -2.24
CA TYR A 182 -9.21 6.72 -2.02
C TYR A 182 -9.59 8.20 -1.84
N LEU A 183 -10.69 8.65 -2.47
CA LEU A 183 -11.25 10.00 -2.32
C LEU A 183 -12.02 10.22 -1.01
N GLY A 184 -12.20 9.18 -0.18
CA GLY A 184 -12.91 9.26 1.10
C GLY A 184 -14.40 8.87 1.04
N TYR A 185 -14.88 8.40 -0.11
CA TYR A 185 -16.29 8.04 -0.30
C TYR A 185 -16.57 6.56 -0.02
N LYS A 186 -17.81 6.29 0.42
CA LYS A 186 -18.34 4.93 0.65
C LYS A 186 -19.07 4.41 -0.60
N LYS A 187 -19.29 3.09 -0.70
CA LYS A 187 -20.04 2.44 -1.78
C LYS A 187 -21.53 2.78 -1.73
N ASN A 188 -21.88 4.00 -2.15
CA ASN A 188 -23.24 4.53 -2.15
C ASN A 188 -23.46 5.37 -3.40
N LYS A 189 -24.73 5.60 -3.74
CA LYS A 189 -25.10 6.59 -4.73
C LYS A 189 -25.09 7.99 -4.10
N TYR A 190 -24.45 8.95 -4.73
CA TYR A 190 -24.45 10.36 -4.27
C TYR A 190 -25.10 11.23 -5.33
N THR A 191 -26.18 11.90 -4.98
CA THR A 191 -26.86 12.86 -5.87
C THR A 191 -26.56 14.28 -5.39
N SER A 192 -26.26 15.17 -6.32
CA SER A 192 -25.98 16.57 -6.02
C SER A 192 -27.23 17.27 -5.49
N THR A 193 -27.02 18.22 -4.59
CA THR A 193 -28.05 19.15 -4.13
C THR A 193 -27.60 20.56 -4.44
N LEU A 194 -28.55 21.48 -4.59
CA LEU A 194 -28.23 22.90 -4.68
C LEU A 194 -27.40 23.34 -3.47
N THR A 195 -26.44 24.23 -3.71
CA THR A 195 -25.59 24.77 -2.64
C THR A 195 -26.43 25.49 -1.58
N PRO A 196 -25.96 25.54 -0.32
CA PRO A 196 -26.59 26.31 0.74
C PRO A 196 -26.72 27.79 0.38
N LYS A 197 -27.69 28.47 1.01
CA LYS A 197 -27.93 29.91 0.84
C LYS A 197 -26.72 30.72 1.27
N ASN A 198 -26.34 31.72 0.48
CA ASN A 198 -25.26 32.65 0.82
C ASN A 198 -25.86 34.01 1.23
N PRO A 199 -25.79 34.40 2.52
CA PRO A 199 -26.37 35.66 3.00
C PRO A 199 -25.79 36.93 2.36
N TRP A 200 -24.62 36.83 1.72
CA TRP A 200 -23.89 37.98 1.17
C TRP A 200 -24.15 38.21 -0.32
N ILE A 201 -24.85 37.31 -1.00
CA ILE A 201 -25.19 37.39 -2.43
C ILE A 201 -26.71 37.55 -2.61
N THR A 202 -27.42 36.46 -2.86
CA THR A 202 -28.87 36.43 -3.13
C THR A 202 -29.66 35.78 -2.00
N ASN A 203 -28.99 35.04 -1.11
CA ASN A 203 -29.58 34.27 0.00
C ASN A 203 -30.61 33.23 -0.48
N GLU A 204 -30.34 32.61 -1.63
CA GLU A 204 -31.16 31.58 -2.27
C GLU A 204 -30.38 30.27 -2.41
N GLN A 205 -31.08 29.14 -2.62
CA GLN A 205 -30.38 27.87 -2.83
C GLN A 205 -29.74 27.89 -4.23
N GLY A 206 -28.52 27.39 -4.35
CA GLY A 206 -27.75 27.47 -5.60
C GLY A 206 -26.81 28.67 -5.67
N ASP A 207 -26.80 29.53 -4.63
CA ASP A 207 -25.87 30.65 -4.50
C ASP A 207 -24.39 30.22 -4.57
N PRO A 208 -23.46 31.14 -4.89
CA PRO A 208 -22.03 30.88 -4.85
C PRO A 208 -21.58 30.27 -3.52
N PHE A 209 -20.76 29.22 -3.62
CA PHE A 209 -20.31 28.41 -2.49
C PHE A 209 -18.78 28.31 -2.46
N GLY A 210 -18.21 28.61 -1.30
CA GLY A 210 -16.79 28.45 -1.00
C GLY A 210 -16.60 28.04 0.45
N PHE A 211 -15.34 27.83 0.83
CA PHE A 211 -14.99 27.45 2.19
C PHE A 211 -14.60 28.70 3.00
N ASP A 212 -14.98 28.76 4.28
CA ASP A 212 -14.79 29.94 5.15
C ASP A 212 -13.34 30.47 5.17
N TYR A 213 -12.35 29.59 5.00
CA TYR A 213 -10.93 29.97 5.00
C TYR A 213 -10.46 30.63 3.69
N GLU A 214 -11.26 30.62 2.63
CA GLU A 214 -10.94 31.21 1.32
C GLU A 214 -11.63 32.57 1.10
N ILE A 215 -12.66 32.86 1.88
CA ILE A 215 -13.54 34.01 1.68
C ILE A 215 -13.14 35.13 2.64
N CYS A 216 -12.77 36.30 2.11
CA CYS A 216 -12.22 37.38 2.93
C CYS A 216 -13.23 38.42 3.45
N ASN A 217 -14.52 38.36 3.09
CA ASN A 217 -15.60 39.24 3.62
C ASN A 217 -17.02 38.72 3.27
N GLY A 218 -17.24 37.40 3.28
CA GLY A 218 -18.53 36.81 2.89
C GLY A 218 -18.79 36.71 1.38
N GLY A 219 -17.92 37.28 0.53
CA GLY A 219 -17.95 37.07 -0.91
C GLY A 219 -16.57 37.21 -1.56
N GLY A 220 -16.43 36.63 -2.76
CA GLY A 220 -15.20 36.58 -3.55
C GLY A 220 -14.36 35.33 -3.29
N ASN A 221 -13.83 34.74 -4.36
CA ASN A 221 -13.05 33.49 -4.40
C ASN A 221 -13.86 32.22 -4.07
N GLU A 222 -15.17 32.23 -4.30
CA GLU A 222 -15.99 31.05 -4.18
C GLU A 222 -15.49 29.95 -5.13
N TRP A 223 -15.46 28.72 -4.63
CA TRP A 223 -15.09 27.56 -5.43
C TRP A 223 -16.13 27.27 -6.52
N LEU A 224 -17.41 27.45 -6.18
CA LEU A 224 -18.54 27.41 -7.10
C LEU A 224 -19.10 28.82 -7.24
N ASP A 225 -18.92 29.44 -8.40
CA ASP A 225 -19.24 30.84 -8.68
C ASP A 225 -20.41 31.00 -9.67
N GLY A 226 -21.11 29.92 -10.00
CA GLY A 226 -22.28 29.93 -10.86
C GLY A 226 -23.54 30.48 -10.19
N SER A 227 -24.64 30.48 -10.95
CA SER A 227 -25.95 30.96 -10.52
C SER A 227 -26.90 29.84 -10.05
N ASN A 228 -26.56 28.58 -10.31
CA ASN A 228 -27.34 27.41 -9.93
C ASN A 228 -26.40 26.26 -9.52
N ASN A 229 -25.56 26.53 -8.51
CA ASN A 229 -24.50 25.61 -8.13
C ASN A 229 -25.06 24.36 -7.48
N ASN A 230 -24.52 23.22 -7.88
CA ASN A 230 -24.83 21.90 -7.37
C ASN A 230 -23.58 21.31 -6.71
N VAL A 231 -23.75 20.71 -5.54
CA VAL A 231 -22.66 20.11 -4.76
C VAL A 231 -23.10 18.78 -4.17
N VAL A 232 -22.18 17.82 -4.09
CA VAL A 232 -22.38 16.64 -3.27
C VAL A 232 -21.96 16.99 -1.85
N ASN A 233 -22.94 17.22 -0.98
CA ASN A 233 -22.66 17.50 0.41
C ASN A 233 -22.33 16.20 1.15
N VAL A 234 -21.03 16.03 1.45
CA VAL A 234 -20.51 14.84 2.11
C VAL A 234 -20.90 14.79 3.60
N ASP A 235 -21.19 15.95 4.21
CA ASP A 235 -21.56 16.05 5.63
C ASP A 235 -23.01 15.58 5.91
N ILE A 236 -23.88 15.61 4.90
CA ILE A 236 -25.31 15.26 5.03
C ILE A 236 -25.54 13.72 5.01
N ILE A 237 -24.57 12.93 4.53
CA ILE A 237 -24.73 11.47 4.32
C ILE A 237 -24.22 10.65 5.54
N ASN A 238 -24.17 11.27 6.71
CA ASN A 238 -23.62 10.71 7.95
C ASN A 238 -24.64 9.98 8.86
N LYS A 239 -25.60 9.23 8.29
CA LYS A 239 -26.51 8.39 9.12
C LYS A 239 -26.52 6.93 8.67
N ASN A 240 -25.39 6.26 8.81
CA ASN A 240 -25.36 4.80 8.87
C ASN A 240 -24.92 4.34 10.25
N HIS A 241 -25.80 3.63 10.96
CA HIS A 241 -25.59 3.15 12.34
C HIS A 241 -24.46 2.11 12.48
N ALA A 242 -23.94 1.57 11.37
CA ALA A 242 -22.89 0.55 11.35
C ALA A 242 -21.46 1.12 11.26
N ASP A 243 -21.31 2.42 10.98
CA ASP A 243 -20.00 3.09 10.90
C ASP A 243 -20.14 4.54 11.41
N PRO A 244 -20.02 4.75 12.74
CA PRO A 244 -20.25 6.05 13.38
C PRO A 244 -19.19 7.11 13.05
N SER A 245 -18.18 6.81 12.23
CA SER A 245 -17.04 7.71 11.97
C SER A 245 -17.29 8.82 10.93
N GLY A 246 -18.38 8.75 10.17
CA GLY A 246 -18.71 9.74 9.14
C GLY A 246 -17.91 9.59 7.83
N VAL A 247 -17.64 10.70 7.15
CA VAL A 247 -16.84 10.80 5.90
C VAL A 247 -15.39 10.39 6.17
N CYS A 248 -14.84 9.50 5.35
CA CYS A 248 -13.45 9.08 5.48
C CYS A 248 -12.52 10.18 4.95
N ASN A 249 -11.35 10.32 5.58
CA ASN A 249 -10.28 11.16 5.06
C ASN A 249 -9.82 10.71 3.67
N LEU A 250 -9.30 11.65 2.89
CA LEU A 250 -8.56 11.38 1.66
C LEU A 250 -7.37 10.44 1.97
N ASP A 251 -7.33 9.27 1.33
CA ASP A 251 -6.28 8.25 1.48
C ASP A 251 -5.53 8.11 0.16
N ILE A 252 -4.69 9.09 -0.16
CA ILE A 252 -3.86 9.11 -1.37
C ILE A 252 -2.37 8.88 -1.07
N MET A 253 -2.07 8.32 0.11
CA MET A 253 -0.70 7.97 0.50
C MET A 253 -0.35 6.53 0.10
N GLY A 254 -1.33 5.72 -0.31
CA GLY A 254 -1.09 4.35 -0.76
C GLY A 254 -0.91 3.38 0.41
N GLU A 255 -0.13 2.32 0.17
CA GLU A 255 0.05 1.23 1.11
C GLU A 255 1.17 1.52 2.12
N ASP A 256 0.93 1.22 3.40
CA ASP A 256 1.88 1.52 4.48
C ASP A 256 3.00 0.49 4.58
N TYR A 257 2.76 -0.75 4.14
CA TYR A 257 3.69 -1.86 4.33
C TYR A 257 3.75 -2.77 3.10
N ILE A 258 4.98 -3.17 2.77
CA ILE A 258 5.26 -4.27 1.84
C ILE A 258 5.66 -5.50 2.63
N TYR A 259 5.01 -6.61 2.32
CA TYR A 259 5.32 -7.93 2.83
C TYR A 259 6.24 -8.61 1.83
N MET A 260 7.45 -8.95 2.29
CA MET A 260 8.40 -9.78 1.56
C MET A 260 8.21 -11.22 1.99
N GLU A 261 7.79 -12.06 1.06
CA GLU A 261 7.82 -13.51 1.19
C GLU A 261 9.14 -14.05 0.68
N LEU A 262 9.66 -15.04 1.38
CA LEU A 262 10.81 -15.81 0.97
C LEU A 262 10.43 -17.29 1.01
N ASP A 263 10.44 -17.91 -0.17
CA ASP A 263 9.96 -19.28 -0.35
C ASP A 263 10.61 -20.24 0.65
N LYS A 264 9.78 -21.03 1.35
CA LYS A 264 10.16 -21.99 2.41
C LYS A 264 10.66 -21.38 3.73
N TYR A 265 10.96 -20.08 3.79
CA TYR A 265 11.65 -19.45 4.91
C TYR A 265 10.83 -18.35 5.61
N ASN A 266 9.55 -18.21 5.27
CA ASN A 266 8.62 -17.35 5.98
C ASN A 266 8.46 -17.76 7.45
N SER A 267 8.30 -16.77 8.32
CA SER A 267 8.20 -16.95 9.78
C SER A 267 7.10 -16.11 10.44
N MET A 268 6.52 -15.15 9.72
CA MET A 268 5.44 -14.30 10.22
C MET A 268 4.08 -14.92 9.92
N ASP A 269 3.18 -14.80 10.89
CA ASP A 269 1.76 -15.06 10.72
C ASP A 269 1.01 -13.75 10.46
N GLU A 270 -0.12 -13.83 9.76
CA GLU A 270 -0.90 -12.67 9.31
C GLU A 270 -2.39 -12.96 9.48
N ILE A 271 -3.17 -11.95 9.87
CA ILE A 271 -4.63 -12.02 9.89
C ILE A 271 -5.16 -11.51 8.56
N GLU A 272 -6.14 -12.18 7.98
CA GLU A 272 -6.71 -11.76 6.70
C GLU A 272 -7.40 -10.39 6.83
N PRO A 273 -7.10 -9.43 5.94
CA PRO A 273 -7.76 -8.14 5.98
C PRO A 273 -9.20 -8.21 5.51
N TYR A 274 -9.94 -7.15 5.81
CA TYR A 274 -11.29 -6.91 5.31
C TYR A 274 -12.41 -7.85 5.77
N SER A 275 -12.20 -8.62 6.86
CA SER A 275 -13.27 -9.40 7.50
C SER A 275 -14.42 -8.50 7.98
N THR A 276 -15.65 -8.89 7.65
CA THR A 276 -16.90 -8.19 7.94
C THR A 276 -17.83 -8.97 8.87
N ASN A 277 -17.60 -10.28 9.05
CA ASN A 277 -18.46 -11.17 9.80
C ASN A 277 -17.63 -12.14 10.68
N THR A 278 -17.00 -11.61 11.72
CA THR A 278 -16.05 -12.36 12.58
C THR A 278 -16.70 -13.36 13.53
N SER A 279 -18.02 -13.28 13.74
CA SER A 279 -18.75 -14.10 14.71
C SER A 279 -19.99 -14.79 14.13
N GLY A 280 -20.24 -14.65 12.83
CA GLY A 280 -21.40 -15.23 12.18
C GLY A 280 -21.27 -16.74 12.03
N TRP A 281 -22.24 -17.48 12.58
CA TRP A 281 -22.45 -18.89 12.24
C TRP A 281 -23.59 -18.96 11.20
N PRO A 282 -23.39 -19.50 9.98
CA PRO A 282 -22.24 -20.31 9.52
C PRO A 282 -21.18 -19.57 8.67
N ASN A 283 -21.36 -18.29 8.33
CA ASN A 283 -20.53 -17.57 7.34
C ASN A 283 -19.45 -16.66 7.96
N ASN A 284 -18.58 -17.23 8.80
CA ASN A 284 -17.47 -16.49 9.39
C ASN A 284 -16.36 -16.26 8.36
N ASP A 285 -15.94 -15.00 8.18
CA ASP A 285 -14.89 -14.58 7.24
C ASP A 285 -13.57 -14.17 7.93
N TYR A 286 -13.45 -14.40 9.25
CA TYR A 286 -12.23 -14.16 10.00
C TYR A 286 -11.24 -15.31 9.83
N GLY A 287 -10.09 -15.01 9.24
CA GLY A 287 -9.04 -15.98 8.94
C GLY A 287 -7.65 -15.50 9.33
N GLY A 288 -6.72 -16.44 9.48
CA GLY A 288 -5.31 -16.18 9.67
C GLY A 288 -4.47 -17.14 8.83
N LYS A 289 -3.34 -16.64 8.32
CA LYS A 289 -2.35 -17.41 7.58
C LYS A 289 -1.10 -17.57 8.45
N VAL A 290 -0.54 -18.77 8.43
CA VAL A 290 0.67 -19.11 9.18
C VAL A 290 1.86 -19.10 8.23
N LYS A 291 3.00 -18.54 8.65
CA LYS A 291 4.24 -18.45 7.85
C LYS A 291 4.00 -17.88 6.45
N CYS A 292 3.31 -16.76 6.39
CA CYS A 292 2.92 -16.09 5.15
C CYS A 292 3.85 -14.96 4.72
N ALA A 293 4.76 -14.49 5.58
CA ALA A 293 5.80 -13.54 5.19
C ALA A 293 7.13 -13.78 5.93
N PHE A 294 8.22 -13.31 5.34
CA PHE A 294 9.56 -13.31 5.91
C PHE A 294 9.86 -11.98 6.60
N ALA A 295 9.54 -10.86 5.94
CA ALA A 295 9.72 -9.52 6.47
C ALA A 295 8.51 -8.61 6.15
N LYS A 296 8.22 -7.70 7.07
CA LYS A 296 7.27 -6.60 6.90
C LYS A 296 8.07 -5.30 6.84
N ILE A 297 7.95 -4.58 5.74
CA ILE A 297 8.77 -3.41 5.42
C ILE A 297 7.85 -2.19 5.39
N PRO A 298 8.03 -1.18 6.26
CA PRO A 298 7.28 0.06 6.17
C PRO A 298 7.65 0.82 4.90
N VAL A 299 6.65 1.40 4.25
CA VAL A 299 6.81 2.31 3.12
C VAL A 299 6.52 3.71 3.62
N GLN A 300 7.50 4.60 3.46
CA GLN A 300 7.30 6.03 3.73
C GLN A 300 7.00 6.74 2.41
N CYS A 301 5.73 7.11 2.21
CA CYS A 301 5.29 7.82 1.02
C CYS A 301 5.62 9.32 1.13
N THR A 302 6.90 9.63 0.95
CA THR A 302 7.35 11.00 0.66
C THR A 302 7.62 11.11 -0.84
N PRO A 303 6.90 11.96 -1.60
CA PRO A 303 7.13 12.07 -3.02
C PRO A 303 8.59 12.49 -3.30
N TYR A 304 9.23 11.81 -4.25
CA TYR A 304 10.62 12.07 -4.70
C TYR A 304 11.74 11.84 -3.66
N SER A 305 11.56 10.90 -2.74
CA SER A 305 12.57 10.45 -1.77
C SER A 305 13.15 9.05 -2.08
N GLN A 306 14.04 8.53 -1.24
CA GLN A 306 14.32 7.10 -1.14
C GLN A 306 14.08 6.70 0.32
N SER A 307 13.29 5.66 0.56
CA SER A 307 13.08 5.18 1.92
C SER A 307 14.18 4.17 2.26
N PHE A 308 14.98 4.50 3.26
CA PHE A 308 15.98 3.60 3.84
C PHE A 308 15.46 3.09 5.17
N ASP A 309 15.40 1.77 5.31
CA ASP A 309 15.07 1.15 6.58
C ASP A 309 16.19 0.20 7.02
N SER A 310 16.46 0.18 8.33
CA SER A 310 17.59 -0.54 8.93
C SER A 310 17.26 -1.12 10.30
N THR A 311 18.09 -2.07 10.72
CA THR A 311 18.06 -2.84 11.98
C THR A 311 17.72 -2.12 13.29
N ARG A 312 17.75 -0.78 13.36
CA ARG A 312 17.49 -0.02 14.59
C ARG A 312 16.11 0.60 14.70
N SER A 313 15.27 0.53 13.66
CA SER A 313 13.98 1.24 13.66
C SER A 313 12.77 0.33 13.43
N TYR A 314 12.68 -0.44 12.32
CA TYR A 314 11.43 -1.15 11.99
C TYR A 314 11.56 -2.58 11.41
N ILE A 315 12.75 -3.02 10.97
CA ILE A 315 12.99 -4.40 10.49
C ILE A 315 13.54 -5.27 11.61
N ALA A 316 12.66 -5.79 12.47
CA ALA A 316 13.05 -6.53 13.67
C ALA A 316 12.98 -8.07 13.52
N ASN A 317 12.44 -8.60 12.41
CA ASN A 317 12.15 -10.03 12.35
C ASN A 317 13.40 -10.88 12.08
N ILE A 318 13.59 -11.90 12.90
CA ILE A 318 14.66 -12.88 12.77
C ILE A 318 14.02 -14.26 12.68
N SER A 319 14.20 -14.92 11.54
CA SER A 319 13.77 -16.30 11.37
C SER A 319 14.81 -17.22 11.98
N HIS A 320 14.42 -17.99 13.00
CA HIS A 320 15.26 -19.02 13.62
C HIS A 320 14.85 -20.41 13.14
N TYR A 321 15.84 -21.28 12.92
CA TYR A 321 15.64 -22.63 12.42
C TYR A 321 16.15 -23.65 13.44
N ASN A 322 15.31 -24.62 13.76
CA ASN A 322 15.68 -25.77 14.57
C ASN A 322 15.01 -27.02 13.99
N PRO A 323 15.76 -27.96 13.37
CA PRO A 323 17.21 -27.95 13.20
C PRO A 323 17.73 -26.82 12.27
N PRO A 324 19.03 -26.50 12.29
CA PRO A 324 19.63 -25.57 11.33
C PRO A 324 19.39 -26.05 9.89
N ILE A 325 19.22 -25.12 8.96
CA ILE A 325 19.05 -25.48 7.55
C ILE A 325 20.40 -25.93 6.99
N GLU A 326 20.46 -27.17 6.52
CA GLU A 326 21.70 -27.79 6.04
C GLU A 326 22.33 -27.01 4.89
N ARG A 327 21.52 -26.57 3.92
CA ARG A 327 22.00 -25.92 2.71
C ARG A 327 20.97 -24.99 2.06
N ILE A 328 21.40 -23.79 1.66
CA ILE A 328 20.63 -22.85 0.85
C ILE A 328 21.48 -22.41 -0.35
N ASP A 329 21.01 -22.72 -1.55
CA ASP A 329 21.69 -22.39 -2.81
C ASP A 329 20.93 -21.32 -3.62
N LYS A 330 19.60 -21.25 -3.46
CA LYS A 330 18.70 -20.38 -4.22
C LYS A 330 17.68 -19.75 -3.30
N LEU A 331 17.28 -18.52 -3.62
CA LEU A 331 16.24 -17.78 -2.91
C LEU A 331 15.21 -17.28 -3.90
N ARG A 332 13.93 -17.50 -3.59
CA ARG A 332 12.79 -17.00 -4.38
C ARG A 332 11.98 -16.02 -3.54
N PHE A 333 11.83 -14.81 -4.07
CA PHE A 333 11.18 -13.69 -3.41
C PHE A 333 9.82 -13.39 -4.01
N LYS A 334 8.89 -12.90 -3.18
CA LYS A 334 7.63 -12.30 -3.61
C LYS A 334 7.34 -11.08 -2.75
N LEU A 335 7.02 -9.95 -3.39
CA LEU A 335 6.71 -8.67 -2.73
C LEU A 335 5.23 -8.35 -2.98
N ARG A 336 4.48 -8.23 -1.91
CA ARG A 336 3.03 -7.97 -1.94
C ARG A 336 2.58 -7.01 -0.84
N TYR A 337 1.39 -6.46 -0.98
CA TYR A 337 0.70 -5.76 0.09
C TYR A 337 -0.06 -6.74 1.00
N HIS A 338 -0.64 -6.21 2.09
CA HIS A 338 -1.38 -6.98 3.09
C HIS A 338 -2.61 -7.69 2.48
N ASP A 339 -3.20 -7.12 1.45
CA ASP A 339 -4.37 -7.68 0.75
C ASP A 339 -4.02 -8.71 -0.33
N GLY A 340 -2.74 -9.03 -0.51
CA GLY A 340 -2.29 -10.03 -1.48
C GLY A 340 -1.88 -9.47 -2.84
N ARG A 341 -2.23 -8.21 -3.16
CA ARG A 341 -1.82 -7.58 -4.41
C ARG A 341 -0.30 -7.49 -4.50
N LEU A 342 0.24 -7.74 -5.70
CA LEU A 342 1.67 -7.62 -5.96
C LEU A 342 2.08 -6.14 -6.02
N VAL A 343 3.27 -5.84 -5.53
CA VAL A 343 3.81 -4.48 -5.61
C VAL A 343 4.20 -4.15 -7.04
N ASP A 344 3.72 -3.03 -7.56
CA ASP A 344 4.13 -2.51 -8.86
C ASP A 344 5.29 -1.51 -8.70
N PHE A 345 6.52 -2.02 -8.87
CA PHE A 345 7.72 -1.18 -8.90
C PHE A 345 7.97 -0.53 -10.26
N ARG A 346 7.17 -0.84 -11.29
CA ARG A 346 7.46 -0.49 -12.69
C ARG A 346 8.90 -0.86 -13.05
N CYS A 347 9.69 0.13 -13.47
CA CYS A 347 11.09 0.01 -13.81
C CYS A 347 12.01 0.61 -12.74
N LEU A 348 11.50 0.90 -11.54
CA LEU A 348 12.29 1.48 -10.47
C LEU A 348 13.10 0.39 -9.75
N PRO A 349 14.41 0.62 -9.55
CA PRO A 349 15.24 -0.33 -8.84
C PRO A 349 14.99 -0.30 -7.33
N PHE A 350 15.24 -1.44 -6.70
CA PHE A 350 15.36 -1.55 -5.25
C PHE A 350 16.52 -2.47 -4.89
N SER A 351 16.97 -2.41 -3.64
CA SER A 351 18.03 -3.29 -3.15
C SER A 351 17.85 -3.61 -1.68
N PHE A 352 18.35 -4.76 -1.25
CA PHE A 352 18.28 -5.20 0.13
C PHE A 352 19.45 -6.10 0.49
N THR A 353 19.76 -6.18 1.79
CA THR A 353 20.79 -7.08 2.31
C THR A 353 20.16 -8.12 3.23
N LEU A 354 20.48 -9.39 2.98
CA LEU A 354 20.16 -10.49 3.90
C LEU A 354 21.36 -10.82 4.78
N GLU A 355 21.09 -11.14 6.03
CA GLU A 355 22.07 -11.67 6.97
C GLU A 355 21.76 -13.13 7.27
N PHE A 356 22.78 -13.98 7.09
CA PHE A 356 22.79 -15.39 7.46
C PHE A 356 23.70 -15.58 8.66
N ASN A 357 23.19 -16.23 9.70
CA ASN A 357 24.00 -16.71 10.81
C ASN A 357 24.08 -18.24 10.71
N MET A 358 25.30 -18.73 10.48
CA MET A 358 25.61 -20.13 10.20
C MET A 358 26.36 -20.74 11.38
N LEU A 359 26.08 -22.00 11.69
CA LEU A 359 26.84 -22.75 12.68
C LEU A 359 28.03 -23.42 12.02
N ARG A 360 29.22 -23.03 12.46
CA ARG A 360 30.46 -23.70 12.11
C ARG A 360 30.96 -24.48 13.32
N ASP A 361 31.28 -25.75 13.11
CA ASP A 361 31.96 -26.54 14.13
C ASP A 361 33.25 -25.83 14.55
N GLU A 362 33.41 -25.58 15.84
CA GLU A 362 34.66 -25.09 16.40
C GLU A 362 35.24 -26.15 17.33
N GLN A 363 36.52 -26.45 17.11
CA GLN A 363 37.35 -27.12 18.10
C GLN A 363 38.24 -26.06 18.74
N LEU A 364 38.36 -26.08 20.06
CA LEU A 364 39.21 -25.15 20.80
C LEU A 364 40.67 -25.26 20.31
N LYS A 365 41.14 -24.25 19.58
CA LYS A 365 42.52 -24.16 19.07
C LYS A 365 43.28 -23.06 19.80
N ALA A 366 44.18 -23.44 20.70
CA ALA A 366 45.09 -22.49 21.36
C ALA A 366 46.18 -22.03 20.38
N MET A 367 45.87 -21.01 19.57
CA MET A 367 46.79 -20.42 18.60
C MET A 367 47.34 -19.08 19.11
N SER A 368 48.66 -18.89 19.00
CA SER A 368 49.31 -17.61 19.26
C SER A 368 49.37 -16.79 17.98
N VAL A 369 48.55 -15.73 17.88
CA VAL A 369 48.62 -14.78 16.76
C VAL A 369 49.83 -13.88 16.95
N ARG A 370 50.75 -13.86 15.97
CA ARG A 370 51.83 -12.87 15.91
C ARG A 370 51.41 -11.75 14.97
N VAL A 371 51.14 -10.56 15.51
CA VAL A 371 50.80 -9.38 14.71
C VAL A 371 52.10 -8.71 14.26
N PRO A 372 52.36 -8.58 12.95
CA PRO A 372 53.54 -7.86 12.47
C PRO A 372 53.49 -6.38 12.90
N PRO A 373 54.63 -5.75 13.23
CA PRO A 373 54.67 -4.35 13.69
C PRO A 373 54.00 -3.34 12.75
N LEU A 374 53.95 -3.63 11.45
CA LEU A 374 53.30 -2.82 10.42
C LEU A 374 51.78 -2.66 10.60
N TYR A 375 51.11 -3.56 11.33
CA TYR A 375 49.66 -3.51 11.58
C TYR A 375 49.29 -2.84 12.92
N CYS A 376 50.28 -2.34 13.67
CA CYS A 376 50.08 -1.67 14.96
C CYS A 376 50.13 -0.12 14.88
N LEU A 377 49.89 0.46 13.70
CA LEU A 377 49.87 1.92 13.49
C LEU A 377 48.47 2.53 13.68
#